data_AF-A0A9W7ZHJ5-F1
#
_entry.id   AF-A0A9W7ZHJ5-F1
#
_cell.length_a   1.000
_cell.length_b   1.000
_cell.length_c   1.000
_cell.angle_alpha   90.00
_cell.angle_beta   90.00
_cell.angle_gamma   90.00
#
_symmetry.space_group_name_H-M   'P 1'
#
loop_
_entity.id
_entity.type
_entity.pdbx_description
1 polymer ?
#
loop_
_entity_poly.entity_id
_entity_poly.type
_entity_poly.pdbx_seq_one_letter_code
_entity_poly.pdbx_strand_id
1 'polypeptide(L)'
;MASSALDMRSPSLYRPMFMNTDLFFHSEVLLHVAYRFCHQIFGPFADLQFHRAITRLHNHAMPPEFQVVMALLSTFAERDTFRRNQPVGAISIYQSYLRHTVGRFVDGGGGTDAFTLLSTTAEVCLKLGAYSQSVALIISAIRQQQVMRVHLIDQKPPPPPLSNSTFDATRLRDPLLINHFRIAWWLTTTRDALSAIIFGIQPVIRLDEFRVLHPEHRHSKPPPDFITAATRDDSEINTSPNHPTCFLSLFNHLSVQVDCDLSCLIHLVETTRTYLQHDVPRWQRSWRRACQAIDRWRVTSKKLRKATSCHSSSSRGAAAADTPEQLSTREMQDIQYYYLLLIYLHHLDGVVVAAQDTAHPNTSPLSTLLDEDWDGLDEGYNGAIFNNNPITIIDDDDGLGPGLTRAIPNRLDTAYPRTGSPASDKNRGGETTVPSAILRLCDQRCWEAVLDLRQHLANNIDNLWMLNTSLFIGTLNAAGVVCIEVLHGRRHAPDPTTGIPLAATFLDEILGLLARLSPSNPGNLRLIASLESLRDTPPTIPGYYSVTLEHLL
;
A
#
# COMPACT_ATOMS: atom_id res chain seq x y z
N MET A 1 41.46 -17.72 32.88
CA MET A 1 41.38 -18.75 31.84
C MET A 1 39.92 -19.14 31.66
N ALA A 2 39.43 -19.01 30.42
CA ALA A 2 38.18 -19.52 29.84
C ALA A 2 36.84 -19.29 30.60
N SER A 3 36.19 -18.18 30.26
CA SER A 3 34.73 -18.01 30.34
C SER A 3 34.10 -18.76 29.16
N SER A 4 33.31 -19.79 29.44
CA SER A 4 32.61 -20.60 28.43
C SER A 4 31.51 -19.79 27.76
N ALA A 5 31.63 -19.64 26.45
CA ALA A 5 30.60 -19.13 25.56
C ALA A 5 29.32 -19.97 25.67
N LEU A 6 28.18 -19.29 25.82
CA LEU A 6 26.85 -19.85 25.67
C LEU A 6 26.66 -20.28 24.21
N ASP A 7 26.64 -21.59 24.01
CA ASP A 7 26.44 -22.28 22.76
C ASP A 7 24.94 -22.19 22.38
N MET A 8 24.54 -21.16 21.62
CA MET A 8 23.20 -20.98 21.07
C MET A 8 22.96 -21.85 19.82
N ARG A 9 23.22 -23.15 19.89
CA ARG A 9 22.97 -24.08 18.77
C ARG A 9 22.34 -25.39 19.26
N SER A 10 21.04 -25.34 19.56
CA SER A 10 20.12 -26.49 19.54
C SER A 10 18.66 -26.02 19.58
N PRO A 11 17.82 -26.35 18.58
CA PRO A 11 16.40 -25.98 18.56
C PRO A 11 15.60 -27.00 19.37
N SER A 12 15.72 -26.98 20.69
CA SER A 12 14.96 -27.90 21.55
C SER A 12 13.60 -27.30 21.92
N LEU A 13 12.55 -27.88 21.31
CA LEU A 13 11.23 -28.08 21.90
C LEU A 13 10.52 -26.82 22.44
N TYR A 14 10.16 -25.91 21.55
CA TYR A 14 9.08 -24.97 21.86
C TYR A 14 7.76 -25.74 21.94
N ARG A 15 7.35 -26.06 23.18
CA ARG A 15 6.00 -26.48 23.49
C ARG A 15 5.06 -25.36 23.01
N PRO A 16 4.07 -25.63 22.14
CA PRO A 16 3.09 -24.60 21.80
C PRO A 16 2.41 -24.17 23.09
N MET A 17 2.47 -22.87 23.41
CA MET A 17 1.84 -22.31 24.61
C MET A 17 0.31 -22.50 24.58
N PHE A 18 -0.24 -22.88 23.44
CA PHE A 18 -1.61 -23.32 23.27
C PHE A 18 -1.61 -24.81 22.96
N MET A 19 -1.62 -25.65 24.00
CA MET A 19 -2.27 -26.95 23.82
C MET A 19 -3.75 -26.68 23.57
N ASN A 20 -4.42 -27.50 22.75
CA ASN A 20 -5.87 -27.43 22.53
C ASN A 20 -6.66 -27.37 23.86
N THR A 21 -6.07 -27.82 24.98
CA THR A 21 -6.62 -27.76 26.33
C THR A 21 -6.43 -26.43 27.07
N ASP A 22 -5.42 -25.60 26.77
CA ASP A 22 -5.22 -24.29 27.43
C ASP A 22 -6.13 -23.19 26.82
N LEU A 23 -6.56 -23.38 25.57
CA LEU A 23 -7.60 -22.56 24.93
C LEU A 23 -8.97 -22.67 25.64
N PHE A 24 -9.24 -23.79 26.32
CA PHE A 24 -10.48 -23.96 27.09
C PHE A 24 -10.52 -23.11 28.38
N PHE A 25 -9.36 -22.78 28.97
CA PHE A 25 -9.29 -21.91 30.15
C PHE A 25 -9.25 -20.40 29.81
N HIS A 26 -9.05 -20.04 28.53
CA HIS A 26 -9.05 -18.66 28.02
C HIS A 26 -10.14 -18.39 26.96
N SER A 27 -11.20 -19.22 26.92
CA SER A 27 -12.27 -19.14 25.93
C SER A 27 -12.90 -17.74 25.84
N GLU A 28 -13.13 -17.08 26.98
CA GLU A 28 -13.67 -15.72 27.01
C GLU A 28 -12.73 -14.68 26.41
N VAL A 29 -11.42 -14.78 26.66
CA VAL A 29 -10.44 -13.86 26.10
C VAL A 29 -10.38 -14.06 24.59
N LEU A 30 -10.28 -15.29 24.09
CA LEU A 30 -10.26 -15.57 22.65
C LEU A 30 -11.56 -15.13 21.96
N LEU A 31 -12.71 -15.38 22.58
CA LEU A 31 -14.01 -14.93 22.08
C LEU A 31 -14.07 -13.39 22.04
N HIS A 32 -13.61 -12.72 23.09
CA HIS A 32 -13.54 -11.26 23.12
C HIS A 32 -12.61 -10.72 22.02
N VAL A 33 -11.43 -11.32 21.88
CA VAL A 33 -10.43 -11.01 20.86
C VAL A 33 -11.01 -11.15 19.45
N ALA A 34 -11.65 -12.28 19.14
CA ALA A 34 -12.25 -12.54 17.85
C ALA A 34 -13.43 -11.60 17.58
N TYR A 35 -14.26 -11.35 18.59
CA TYR A 35 -15.36 -10.38 18.52
C TYR A 35 -14.84 -8.99 18.16
N ARG A 36 -13.84 -8.50 18.88
CA ARG A 36 -13.21 -7.19 18.62
C ARG A 36 -12.60 -7.10 17.22
N PHE A 37 -11.83 -8.12 16.83
CA PHE A 37 -11.25 -8.19 15.49
C PHE A 37 -12.34 -8.11 14.42
N CYS A 38 -13.41 -8.88 14.56
CA CYS A 38 -14.50 -8.89 13.58
C CYS A 38 -15.24 -7.54 13.52
N HIS A 39 -15.54 -6.94 14.67
CA HIS A 39 -16.20 -5.62 14.74
C HIS A 39 -15.35 -4.46 14.24
N GLN A 40 -14.03 -4.55 14.41
CA GLN A 40 -13.13 -3.53 13.91
C GLN A 40 -13.00 -3.57 12.38
N ILE A 41 -13.09 -4.76 11.79
CA ILE A 41 -12.71 -4.98 10.39
C ILE A 41 -13.91 -5.08 9.44
N PHE A 42 -14.98 -5.76 9.86
CA PHE A 42 -16.09 -6.11 8.97
C PHE A 42 -17.33 -5.24 9.17
N GLY A 43 -17.28 -4.25 10.06
CA GLY A 43 -18.33 -3.26 10.29
C GLY A 43 -19.72 -3.91 10.44
N PRO A 44 -20.69 -3.63 9.53
CA PRO A 44 -22.05 -4.16 9.64
C PRO A 44 -22.16 -5.68 9.50
N PHE A 45 -21.13 -6.37 9.03
CA PHE A 45 -21.08 -7.84 8.91
C PHE A 45 -20.25 -8.50 9.99
N ALA A 46 -19.82 -7.74 11.00
CA ALA A 46 -18.98 -8.23 12.09
C ALA A 46 -19.59 -9.42 12.83
N ASP A 47 -20.88 -9.36 13.21
CA ASP A 47 -21.54 -10.43 13.93
C ASP A 47 -21.55 -11.74 13.12
N LEU A 48 -21.82 -11.64 11.81
CA LEU A 48 -21.82 -12.79 10.91
C LEU A 48 -20.42 -13.40 10.82
N GLN A 49 -19.39 -12.57 10.67
CA GLN A 49 -17.99 -13.04 10.58
C GLN A 49 -17.48 -13.59 11.90
N PHE A 50 -17.89 -12.99 13.02
CA PHE A 50 -17.56 -13.47 14.35
C PHE A 50 -18.17 -14.86 14.57
N HIS A 51 -19.48 -15.01 14.36
CA HIS A 51 -20.15 -16.30 14.46
C HIS A 51 -19.44 -17.34 13.60
N ARG A 52 -19.14 -17.00 12.35
CA ARG A 52 -18.46 -17.89 11.42
C ARG A 52 -17.05 -18.28 11.87
N ALA A 53 -16.26 -17.34 12.36
CA ALA A 53 -14.94 -17.61 12.91
C ALA A 53 -15.03 -18.57 14.10
N ILE A 54 -16.00 -18.38 14.99
CA ILE A 54 -16.22 -19.26 16.15
C ILE A 54 -16.69 -20.65 15.72
N THR A 55 -17.65 -20.76 14.80
CA THR A 55 -18.11 -22.05 14.28
C THR A 55 -16.96 -22.81 13.60
N ARG A 56 -16.16 -22.14 12.77
CA ARG A 56 -14.98 -22.75 12.13
C ARG A 56 -13.93 -23.19 13.15
N LEU A 57 -13.73 -22.44 14.23
CA LEU A 57 -12.85 -22.83 15.33
C LEU A 57 -13.35 -24.11 16.01
N HIS A 58 -14.65 -24.19 16.31
CA HIS A 58 -15.27 -25.39 16.90
C HIS A 58 -15.17 -26.61 15.98
N ASN A 59 -15.32 -26.40 14.66
CA ASN A 59 -15.22 -27.46 13.66
C ASN A 59 -13.77 -27.83 13.29
N HIS A 60 -12.76 -27.30 13.97
CA HIS A 60 -11.34 -27.47 13.62
C HIS A 60 -11.01 -27.07 12.16
N ALA A 61 -11.81 -26.18 11.57
CA ALA A 61 -11.66 -25.66 10.21
C ALA A 61 -10.90 -24.33 10.16
N MET A 62 -10.65 -23.70 11.32
CA MET A 62 -9.81 -22.50 11.42
C MET A 62 -8.33 -22.89 11.46
N PRO A 63 -7.50 -22.39 10.52
CA PRO A 63 -6.06 -22.64 10.54
C PRO A 63 -5.42 -22.18 11.87
N PRO A 64 -4.51 -22.96 12.49
CA PRO A 64 -3.82 -22.58 13.73
C PRO A 64 -3.17 -21.20 13.64
N GLU A 65 -2.68 -20.83 12.47
CA GLU A 65 -2.02 -19.57 12.22
C GLU A 65 -3.00 -18.38 12.23
N PHE A 66 -4.27 -18.60 11.87
CA PHE A 66 -5.32 -17.58 11.96
C PHE A 66 -5.59 -17.21 13.42
N GLN A 67 -5.61 -18.21 14.31
CA GLN A 67 -5.84 -18.01 15.75
C GLN A 67 -4.79 -17.08 16.37
N VAL A 68 -3.54 -17.25 15.93
CA VAL A 68 -2.38 -16.50 16.40
C VAL A 68 -2.44 -15.05 15.98
N VAL A 69 -2.80 -14.80 14.71
CA VAL A 69 -2.93 -13.44 14.19
C VAL A 69 -4.12 -12.72 14.84
N MET A 70 -5.22 -13.42 15.12
CA MET A 70 -6.32 -12.83 15.92
C MET A 70 -5.84 -12.42 17.32
N ALA A 71 -5.06 -13.27 18.00
CA ALA A 71 -4.47 -12.95 19.29
C ALA A 71 -3.51 -11.75 19.21
N LEU A 72 -2.69 -11.66 18.15
CA LEU A 72 -1.82 -10.50 17.92
C LEU A 72 -2.62 -9.22 17.72
N LEU A 73 -3.59 -9.21 16.79
CA LEU A 73 -4.30 -7.99 16.41
C LEU A 73 -5.17 -7.43 17.53
N SER A 74 -5.76 -8.31 18.33
CA SER A 74 -6.52 -7.90 19.51
C SER A 74 -5.66 -7.32 20.62
N THR A 75 -4.41 -7.78 20.80
CA THR A 75 -3.47 -7.11 21.72
C THR A 75 -3.10 -5.70 21.28
N PHE A 76 -3.35 -5.33 20.02
CA PHE A 76 -3.22 -3.95 19.56
C PHE A 76 -4.55 -3.15 19.58
N ALA A 77 -5.68 -3.80 19.89
CA ALA A 77 -7.00 -3.17 19.87
C ALA A 77 -7.32 -2.37 21.15
N GLU A 78 -6.61 -2.58 22.25
CA GLU A 78 -6.81 -1.82 23.49
C GLU A 78 -5.98 -0.52 23.51
N ARG A 79 -6.65 0.61 23.29
CA ARG A 79 -6.01 1.94 23.36
C ARG A 79 -5.69 2.42 24.78
N ASP A 80 -6.40 1.96 25.82
CA ASP A 80 -6.26 2.52 27.17
C ASP A 80 -5.53 1.63 28.18
N THR A 81 -5.60 0.31 28.06
CA THR A 81 -4.90 -0.64 28.93
C THR A 81 -3.41 -0.74 28.57
N PHE A 82 -3.08 -0.71 27.28
CA PHE A 82 -1.69 -0.65 26.80
C PHE A 82 -1.05 0.75 26.89
N ARG A 83 -1.84 1.80 27.15
CA ARG A 83 -1.32 3.14 27.48
C ARG A 83 -0.58 3.18 28.82
N ARG A 84 -0.96 2.33 29.79
CA ARG A 84 -0.47 2.41 31.18
C ARG A 84 0.69 1.46 31.49
N ASN A 85 0.78 0.34 30.78
CA ASN A 85 1.85 -0.64 30.94
C ASN A 85 2.50 -0.87 29.58
N GLN A 86 3.75 -0.41 29.40
CA GLN A 86 4.49 -0.63 28.15
C GLN A 86 4.58 -2.14 27.85
N PRO A 87 3.95 -2.63 26.78
CA PRO A 87 3.86 -4.07 26.50
C PRO A 87 5.06 -4.55 25.70
N VAL A 88 6.25 -3.98 25.88
CA VAL A 88 7.44 -4.33 25.08
C VAL A 88 7.72 -5.83 25.18
N GLY A 89 7.55 -6.43 26.36
CA GLY A 89 7.67 -7.87 26.57
C GLY A 89 6.60 -8.69 25.83
N ALA A 90 5.32 -8.32 25.93
CA ALA A 90 4.24 -9.03 25.26
C ALA A 90 4.34 -8.90 23.73
N ILE A 91 4.58 -7.69 23.22
CA ILE A 91 4.79 -7.43 21.78
C ILE A 91 5.97 -8.26 21.27
N SER A 92 7.10 -8.31 21.99
CA SER A 92 8.26 -9.11 21.58
C SER A 92 7.94 -10.61 21.53
N ILE A 93 7.16 -11.13 22.48
CA ILE A 93 6.74 -12.54 22.49
C ILE A 93 5.83 -12.83 21.30
N TYR A 94 4.82 -11.99 21.07
CA TYR A 94 3.93 -12.16 19.93
C TYR A 94 4.66 -11.99 18.59
N GLN A 95 5.60 -11.05 18.47
CA GLN A 95 6.45 -10.90 17.30
C GLN A 95 7.32 -12.13 17.04
N SER A 96 7.91 -12.71 18.07
CA SER A 96 8.69 -13.95 17.94
C SER A 96 7.82 -15.11 17.45
N TYR A 97 6.60 -15.22 18.01
CA TYR A 97 5.65 -16.25 17.60
C TYR A 97 5.17 -16.03 16.17
N LEU A 98 4.90 -14.79 15.80
CA LEU A 98 4.52 -14.38 14.45
C LEU A 98 5.60 -14.77 13.44
N ARG A 99 6.88 -14.49 13.72
CA ARG A 99 8.00 -14.90 12.86
C ARG A 99 8.04 -16.41 12.64
N HIS A 100 7.82 -17.19 13.71
CA HIS A 100 7.77 -18.65 13.62
C HIS A 100 6.56 -19.13 12.79
N THR A 101 5.41 -18.49 12.95
CA THR A 101 4.17 -18.80 12.23
C THR A 101 4.29 -18.46 10.74
N VAL A 102 4.96 -17.35 10.42
CA VAL A 102 5.26 -16.90 9.06
C VAL A 102 6.11 -17.89 8.30
N GLY A 103 7.12 -18.49 8.96
CA GLY A 103 7.91 -19.57 8.34
C GLY A 103 7.03 -20.72 7.84
N ARG A 104 6.02 -21.12 8.62
CA ARG A 104 5.09 -22.18 8.24
C ARG A 104 4.18 -21.82 7.07
N PHE A 105 3.79 -20.55 6.93
CA PHE A 105 3.02 -20.11 5.77
C PHE A 105 3.85 -20.15 4.48
N VAL A 106 5.14 -19.80 4.57
CA VAL A 106 6.04 -19.75 3.40
C VAL A 106 6.33 -21.15 2.86
N ASP A 107 6.41 -22.16 3.73
CA ASP A 107 6.73 -23.55 3.36
C ASP A 107 5.59 -24.32 2.67
N GLY A 108 4.55 -23.63 2.18
CA GLY A 108 3.49 -24.23 1.36
C GLY A 108 2.34 -24.88 2.14
N GLY A 109 2.29 -24.71 3.47
CA GLY A 109 1.18 -25.16 4.32
C GLY A 109 -0.01 -24.19 4.40
N GLY A 110 0.05 -23.07 3.68
CA GLY A 110 -0.94 -22.00 3.79
C GLY A 110 -2.27 -22.34 3.11
N GLY A 111 -3.32 -22.57 3.90
CA GLY A 111 -4.70 -22.60 3.41
C GLY A 111 -5.15 -21.25 2.82
N THR A 112 -6.43 -21.13 2.48
CA THR A 112 -6.99 -19.93 1.82
C THR A 112 -6.92 -18.64 2.65
N ASP A 113 -6.54 -18.71 3.92
CA ASP A 113 -6.32 -17.56 4.80
C ASP A 113 -4.89 -17.03 4.80
N ALA A 114 -3.91 -17.81 4.32
CA ALA A 114 -2.49 -17.54 4.55
C ALA A 114 -2.03 -16.17 4.04
N PHE A 115 -2.41 -15.79 2.81
CA PHE A 115 -2.02 -14.48 2.27
C PHE A 115 -2.71 -13.33 3.02
N THR A 116 -3.96 -13.49 3.44
CA THR A 116 -4.68 -12.45 4.20
C THR A 116 -3.96 -12.18 5.50
N LEU A 117 -3.59 -13.27 6.19
CA LEU A 117 -2.87 -13.23 7.45
C LEU A 117 -1.48 -12.61 7.29
N LEU A 118 -0.71 -13.04 6.28
CA LEU A 118 0.60 -12.45 5.98
C LEU A 118 0.50 -10.95 5.66
N SER A 119 -0.49 -10.55 4.88
CA SER A 119 -0.70 -9.16 4.44
C SER A 119 -1.12 -8.25 5.62
N THR A 120 -2.03 -8.71 6.48
CA THR A 120 -2.41 -7.97 7.71
C THR A 120 -1.26 -7.95 8.72
N THR A 121 -0.50 -9.03 8.82
CA THR A 121 0.67 -9.10 9.68
C THR A 121 1.76 -8.12 9.22
N ALA A 122 1.98 -8.01 7.91
CA ALA A 122 2.91 -7.05 7.36
C ALA A 122 2.57 -5.62 7.80
N GLU A 123 1.30 -5.26 7.73
CA GLU A 123 0.80 -3.95 8.18
C GLU A 123 1.10 -3.69 9.66
N VAL A 124 0.95 -4.70 10.53
CA VAL A 124 1.32 -4.59 11.95
C VAL A 124 2.83 -4.40 12.11
N CYS A 125 3.64 -5.22 11.44
CA CYS A 125 5.10 -5.08 11.47
C CYS A 125 5.53 -3.68 11.01
N LEU A 126 4.89 -3.16 9.95
CA LEU A 126 5.11 -1.83 9.44
C LEU A 126 4.81 -0.76 10.50
N LYS A 127 3.63 -0.84 11.16
CA LYS A 127 3.23 0.07 12.25
C LYS A 127 4.18 0.03 13.45
N LEU A 128 4.81 -1.11 13.69
CA LEU A 128 5.80 -1.31 14.73
C LEU A 128 7.23 -0.91 14.30
N GLY A 129 7.42 -0.34 13.12
CA GLY A 129 8.75 0.04 12.60
C GLY A 129 9.64 -1.15 12.24
N ALA A 130 9.08 -2.36 12.16
CA ALA A 130 9.78 -3.56 11.69
C ALA A 130 9.71 -3.64 10.15
N TYR A 131 10.29 -2.65 9.49
CA TYR A 131 10.13 -2.39 8.06
C TYR A 131 10.58 -3.56 7.16
N SER A 132 11.79 -4.08 7.35
CA SER A 132 12.31 -5.23 6.60
C SER A 132 11.44 -6.47 6.76
N GLN A 133 10.93 -6.71 7.97
CA GLN A 133 9.99 -7.79 8.23
C GLN A 133 8.65 -7.58 7.50
N SER A 134 8.12 -6.35 7.47
CA SER A 134 6.92 -6.01 6.70
C SER A 134 7.09 -6.33 5.22
N VAL A 135 8.18 -5.88 4.60
CA VAL A 135 8.47 -6.14 3.18
C VAL A 135 8.56 -7.65 2.89
N ALA A 136 9.29 -8.41 3.74
CA ALA A 136 9.39 -9.85 3.60
C ALA A 136 8.03 -10.57 3.69
N LEU A 137 7.13 -10.08 4.54
CA LEU A 137 5.78 -10.61 4.69
C LEU A 137 4.89 -10.30 3.48
N ILE A 138 4.99 -9.11 2.90
CA ILE A 138 4.29 -8.74 1.66
C ILE A 138 4.76 -9.65 0.52
N ILE A 139 6.07 -9.81 0.33
CA ILE A 139 6.63 -10.73 -0.67
C ILE A 139 6.09 -12.15 -0.47
N SER A 140 6.02 -12.60 0.78
CA SER A 140 5.48 -13.92 1.11
C SER A 140 3.99 -14.04 0.78
N ALA A 141 3.18 -13.01 1.06
CA ALA A 141 1.76 -12.97 0.72
C ALA A 141 1.55 -13.02 -0.80
N ILE A 142 2.36 -12.28 -1.57
CA ILE A 142 2.35 -12.29 -3.04
C ILE A 142 2.66 -13.69 -3.57
N ARG A 143 3.72 -14.32 -3.06
CA ARG A 143 4.08 -15.69 -3.45
C ARG A 143 2.95 -16.68 -3.17
N GLN A 144 2.28 -16.58 -2.01
CA GLN A 144 1.12 -17.43 -1.71
C GLN A 144 -0.03 -17.20 -2.70
N GLN A 145 -0.35 -15.94 -3.03
CA GLN A 145 -1.35 -15.63 -4.04
C GLN A 145 -0.97 -16.11 -5.44
N GLN A 146 0.33 -16.12 -5.77
CA GLN A 146 0.84 -16.68 -7.02
C GLN A 146 0.73 -18.21 -7.07
N VAL A 147 1.06 -18.91 -5.98
CA VAL A 147 0.86 -20.36 -5.84
C VAL A 147 -0.61 -20.73 -6.01
N MET A 148 -1.51 -19.96 -5.40
CA MET A 148 -2.96 -20.12 -5.54
C MET A 148 -3.52 -19.60 -6.88
N ARG A 149 -2.66 -19.02 -7.74
CA ARG A 149 -2.98 -18.47 -9.06
C ARG A 149 -4.06 -17.38 -9.04
N VAL A 150 -4.14 -16.63 -7.93
CA VAL A 150 -5.09 -15.52 -7.75
C VAL A 150 -4.88 -14.43 -8.82
N HIS A 151 -3.62 -14.17 -9.18
CA HIS A 151 -3.26 -13.23 -10.25
C HIS A 151 -3.81 -13.58 -11.66
N LEU A 152 -4.32 -14.80 -11.83
CA LEU A 152 -4.88 -15.32 -13.08
C LEU A 152 -6.39 -15.59 -12.97
N ILE A 153 -7.03 -15.19 -11.85
CA ILE A 153 -8.42 -15.55 -11.54
C ILE A 153 -9.42 -15.14 -12.63
N ASP A 154 -9.09 -14.08 -13.38
CA ASP A 154 -9.94 -13.53 -14.45
C ASP A 154 -9.49 -13.90 -15.86
N GLN A 155 -8.42 -14.69 -16.01
CA GLN A 155 -7.89 -15.08 -17.31
C GLN A 155 -8.80 -16.11 -18.00
N LYS A 156 -9.14 -15.86 -19.28
CA LYS A 156 -9.97 -16.76 -20.11
C LYS A 156 -9.25 -17.16 -21.41
N PRO A 157 -9.05 -18.46 -21.69
CA PRO A 157 -9.23 -19.60 -20.78
C PRO A 157 -8.18 -19.59 -19.65
N PRO A 158 -8.46 -20.23 -18.49
CA PRO A 158 -7.47 -20.34 -17.43
C PRO A 158 -6.30 -21.22 -17.92
N PRO A 159 -5.04 -20.84 -17.66
CA PRO A 159 -3.92 -21.68 -18.04
C PRO A 159 -3.97 -23.02 -17.28
N PRO A 160 -3.36 -24.09 -17.82
CA PRO A 160 -3.23 -25.34 -17.08
C PRO A 160 -2.42 -25.10 -15.78
N PRO A 161 -2.75 -25.79 -14.67
CA PRO A 161 -1.99 -25.68 -13.44
C PRO A 161 -0.57 -26.20 -13.65
N LEU A 162 0.42 -25.44 -13.17
CA LEU A 162 1.83 -25.81 -13.24
C LEU A 162 2.28 -26.74 -12.11
N SER A 163 1.48 -26.86 -11.05
CA SER A 163 1.80 -27.65 -9.86
C SER A 163 0.57 -28.40 -9.34
N ASN A 164 0.80 -29.42 -8.51
CA ASN A 164 -0.24 -30.12 -7.76
C ASN A 164 -0.69 -29.29 -6.54
N SER A 165 -0.91 -27.98 -6.71
CA SER A 165 -1.49 -27.17 -5.63
C SER A 165 -2.86 -27.74 -5.26
N THR A 166 -3.11 -27.85 -3.96
CA THR A 166 -4.39 -28.35 -3.43
C THR A 166 -5.54 -27.38 -3.72
N PHE A 167 -5.21 -26.10 -3.97
CA PHE A 167 -6.16 -25.04 -4.30
C PHE A 167 -5.73 -24.27 -5.55
N ASP A 168 -6.69 -23.96 -6.42
CA ASP A 168 -6.49 -23.17 -7.65
C ASP A 168 -7.64 -22.15 -7.81
N ALA A 169 -7.34 -20.87 -7.64
CA ALA A 169 -8.31 -19.79 -7.71
C ALA A 169 -8.96 -19.68 -9.10
N THR A 170 -8.28 -20.09 -10.18
CA THR A 170 -8.83 -19.98 -11.55
C THR A 170 -9.95 -20.98 -11.82
N ARG A 171 -10.18 -21.94 -10.90
CA ARG A 171 -11.24 -22.96 -11.00
C ARG A 171 -12.49 -22.59 -10.19
N LEU A 172 -12.44 -21.49 -9.46
CA LEU A 172 -13.56 -21.04 -8.64
C LEU A 172 -14.76 -20.71 -9.54
N ARG A 173 -15.95 -21.11 -9.06
CA ARG A 173 -17.23 -20.81 -9.71
C ARG A 173 -18.12 -19.93 -8.86
N ASP A 174 -17.90 -19.92 -7.54
CA ASP A 174 -18.64 -19.08 -6.60
C ASP A 174 -18.21 -17.61 -6.78
N PRO A 175 -19.12 -16.72 -7.19
CA PRO A 175 -18.83 -15.29 -7.36
C PRO A 175 -18.34 -14.63 -6.07
N LEU A 176 -18.80 -15.08 -4.90
CA LEU A 176 -18.40 -14.51 -3.61
C LEU A 176 -16.94 -14.83 -3.30
N LEU A 177 -16.51 -16.06 -3.55
CA LEU A 177 -15.11 -16.47 -3.41
C LEU A 177 -14.24 -15.77 -4.45
N ILE A 178 -14.67 -15.69 -5.71
CA ILE A 178 -13.94 -14.95 -6.74
C ILE A 178 -13.71 -13.50 -6.29
N ASN A 179 -14.77 -12.83 -5.82
CA ASN A 179 -14.66 -11.45 -5.35
C ASN A 179 -13.78 -11.32 -4.10
N HIS A 180 -13.83 -12.29 -3.18
CA HIS A 180 -12.93 -12.35 -2.02
C HIS A 180 -11.45 -12.35 -2.46
N PHE A 181 -11.08 -13.21 -3.41
CA PHE A 181 -9.71 -13.31 -3.91
C PHE A 181 -9.29 -12.09 -4.72
N ARG A 182 -10.20 -11.44 -5.46
CA ARG A 182 -9.93 -10.13 -6.09
C ARG A 182 -9.61 -9.07 -5.04
N ILE A 183 -10.41 -8.97 -3.97
CA ILE A 183 -10.15 -8.00 -2.89
C ILE A 183 -8.81 -8.29 -2.23
N ALA A 184 -8.53 -9.55 -1.91
CA ALA A 184 -7.27 -9.98 -1.34
C ALA A 184 -6.05 -9.60 -2.19
N TRP A 185 -6.16 -9.80 -3.51
CA TRP A 185 -5.14 -9.41 -4.47
C TRP A 185 -4.88 -7.91 -4.39
N TRP A 186 -5.92 -7.11 -4.56
CA TRP A 186 -5.80 -5.65 -4.55
C TRP A 186 -5.25 -5.10 -3.23
N LEU A 187 -5.69 -5.59 -2.08
CA LEU A 187 -5.14 -5.17 -0.79
C LEU A 187 -3.63 -5.48 -0.67
N THR A 188 -3.18 -6.62 -1.22
CA THR A 188 -1.76 -6.99 -1.19
C THR A 188 -0.96 -6.13 -2.17
N THR A 189 -1.52 -5.88 -3.36
CA THR A 189 -0.97 -4.94 -4.35
C THR A 189 -0.81 -3.54 -3.79
N THR A 190 -1.81 -3.01 -3.08
CA THR A 190 -1.73 -1.68 -2.46
C THR A 190 -0.60 -1.62 -1.45
N ARG A 191 -0.45 -2.65 -0.62
CA ARG A 191 0.62 -2.72 0.39
C ARG A 191 2.00 -2.82 -0.23
N ASP A 192 2.15 -3.61 -1.28
CA ASP A 192 3.39 -3.72 -2.06
C ASP A 192 3.77 -2.38 -2.70
N ALA A 193 2.82 -1.76 -3.40
CA ALA A 193 2.96 -0.45 -4.02
C ALA A 193 3.31 0.65 -2.99
N LEU A 194 2.63 0.68 -1.84
CA LEU A 194 2.94 1.64 -0.78
C LEU A 194 4.31 1.40 -0.16
N SER A 195 4.68 0.14 0.04
CA SER A 195 6.01 -0.19 0.56
C SER A 195 7.10 0.23 -0.44
N ALA A 196 6.86 0.05 -1.73
CA ALA A 196 7.74 0.51 -2.80
C ALA A 196 8.02 2.02 -2.69
N ILE A 197 6.98 2.85 -2.64
CA ILE A 197 7.15 4.30 -2.48
C ILE A 197 7.83 4.65 -1.15
N ILE A 198 7.35 4.10 -0.04
CA ILE A 198 7.84 4.47 1.29
C ILE A 198 9.32 4.10 1.45
N PHE A 199 9.74 2.94 0.95
CA PHE A 199 11.11 2.45 1.10
C PHE A 199 12.02 2.71 -0.10
N GLY A 200 11.50 3.25 -1.20
CA GLY A 200 12.28 3.46 -2.43
C GLY A 200 12.70 2.16 -3.09
N ILE A 201 11.91 1.09 -2.93
CA ILE A 201 12.15 -0.19 -3.58
C ILE A 201 11.21 -0.36 -4.77
N GLN A 202 11.58 -1.19 -5.73
CA GLN A 202 10.65 -1.53 -6.82
C GLN A 202 9.50 -2.40 -6.28
N PRO A 203 8.24 -2.12 -6.66
CA PRO A 203 7.14 -3.01 -6.31
C PRO A 203 7.35 -4.38 -6.96
N VAL A 204 7.00 -5.43 -6.22
CA VAL A 204 7.10 -6.81 -6.70
C VAL A 204 6.01 -7.09 -7.74
N ILE A 205 4.82 -6.53 -7.52
CA ILE A 205 3.69 -6.65 -8.44
C ILE A 205 3.79 -5.56 -9.50
N ARG A 206 3.96 -6.01 -10.73
CA ARG A 206 3.93 -5.19 -11.94
C ARG A 206 2.55 -5.23 -12.57
N LEU A 207 1.80 -4.13 -12.46
CA LEU A 207 0.39 -4.08 -12.88
C LEU A 207 0.19 -4.27 -14.39
N ASP A 208 1.22 -4.03 -15.19
CA ASP A 208 1.29 -4.33 -16.62
C ASP A 208 1.28 -5.85 -16.92
N GLU A 209 1.74 -6.67 -15.97
CA GLU A 209 1.86 -8.13 -16.13
C GLU A 209 0.61 -8.90 -15.66
N PHE A 210 -0.26 -8.29 -14.84
CA PHE A 210 -1.39 -8.96 -14.20
C PHE A 210 -2.73 -8.34 -14.55
N ARG A 211 -3.76 -9.18 -14.78
CA ARG A 211 -5.10 -8.77 -15.21
C ARG A 211 -6.18 -9.28 -14.25
N VAL A 212 -6.07 -8.89 -12.98
CA VAL A 212 -7.14 -9.13 -12.00
C VAL A 212 -8.13 -7.98 -12.09
N LEU A 213 -9.41 -8.29 -12.31
CA LEU A 213 -10.47 -7.30 -12.39
C LEU A 213 -10.67 -6.60 -11.05
N HIS A 214 -11.21 -5.38 -11.09
CA HIS A 214 -11.65 -4.72 -9.87
C HIS A 214 -12.73 -5.56 -9.17
N PRO A 215 -12.77 -5.52 -7.82
CA PRO A 215 -13.84 -6.15 -7.06
C PRO A 215 -15.21 -5.62 -7.48
N GLU A 216 -16.21 -6.50 -7.57
CA GLU A 216 -17.55 -6.11 -7.99
C GLU A 216 -18.28 -5.36 -6.88
N HIS A 217 -18.84 -4.18 -7.19
CA HIS A 217 -19.63 -3.36 -6.27
C HIS A 217 -21.05 -3.87 -6.02
N ARG A 218 -21.52 -4.87 -6.78
CA ARG A 218 -22.94 -5.21 -6.89
C ARG A 218 -23.54 -5.89 -5.66
N HIS A 219 -22.72 -6.31 -4.70
CA HIS A 219 -23.17 -7.05 -3.52
C HIS A 219 -23.07 -6.20 -2.25
N SER A 220 -23.75 -5.05 -2.21
CA SER A 220 -23.92 -4.30 -0.95
C SER A 220 -24.60 -5.12 0.15
N LYS A 221 -25.21 -6.26 -0.21
CA LYS A 221 -25.67 -7.30 0.71
C LYS A 221 -25.10 -8.66 0.28
N PRO A 222 -24.61 -9.48 1.23
CA PRO A 222 -24.30 -10.88 0.96
C PRO A 222 -25.53 -11.59 0.37
N PRO A 223 -25.34 -12.52 -0.58
CA PRO A 223 -26.43 -13.34 -1.09
C PRO A 223 -27.20 -14.01 0.06
N PRO A 224 -28.55 -14.11 0.03
CA PRO A 224 -29.34 -14.76 1.08
C PRO A 224 -28.88 -16.20 1.35
N ASP A 225 -28.49 -16.92 0.30
CA ASP A 225 -27.97 -18.28 0.38
C ASP A 225 -26.65 -18.34 1.15
N PHE A 226 -25.80 -17.31 1.00
CA PHE A 226 -24.57 -17.20 1.77
C PHE A 226 -24.85 -16.97 3.25
N ILE A 227 -25.77 -16.07 3.60
CA ILE A 227 -26.13 -15.82 5.01
C ILE A 227 -26.64 -17.12 5.63
N THR A 228 -27.52 -17.82 4.93
CA THR A 228 -28.10 -19.10 5.37
C THR A 228 -27.04 -20.17 5.55
N ALA A 229 -26.07 -20.27 4.63
CA ALA A 229 -24.96 -21.19 4.78
C ALA A 229 -24.04 -20.78 5.93
N ALA A 230 -23.80 -19.48 6.14
CA ALA A 230 -22.86 -18.97 7.13
C ALA A 230 -23.37 -19.13 8.57
N THR A 231 -24.68 -19.17 8.76
CA THR A 231 -25.33 -19.43 10.05
C THR A 231 -25.57 -20.91 10.35
N ARG A 232 -25.28 -21.80 9.40
CA ARG A 232 -25.42 -23.25 9.58
C ARG A 232 -24.08 -23.87 9.96
N ASP A 233 -24.02 -24.51 11.12
CA ASP A 233 -22.78 -25.10 11.66
C ASP A 233 -22.21 -26.22 10.77
N ASP A 234 -23.07 -26.93 10.06
CA ASP A 234 -22.75 -28.07 9.19
C ASP A 234 -22.41 -27.67 7.75
N SER A 235 -22.46 -26.38 7.41
CA SER A 235 -22.25 -25.94 6.03
C SER A 235 -20.79 -26.11 5.58
N GLU A 236 -20.60 -26.29 4.27
CA GLU A 236 -19.27 -26.40 3.68
C GLU A 236 -18.42 -25.16 3.98
N ILE A 237 -19.03 -23.96 4.00
CA ILE A 237 -18.31 -22.71 4.27
C ILE A 237 -17.80 -22.60 5.72
N ASN A 238 -18.31 -23.44 6.63
CA ASN A 238 -17.97 -23.50 8.04
C ASN A 238 -17.15 -24.74 8.44
N THR A 239 -17.05 -25.73 7.56
CA THR A 239 -16.37 -27.01 7.82
C THR A 239 -15.18 -27.24 6.90
N SER A 240 -15.20 -26.70 5.69
CA SER A 240 -14.16 -26.93 4.69
C SER A 240 -12.93 -26.04 4.92
N PRO A 241 -11.71 -26.62 4.83
CA PRO A 241 -10.46 -25.85 4.88
C PRO A 241 -10.22 -25.02 3.61
N ASN A 242 -10.99 -25.27 2.53
CA ASN A 242 -10.87 -24.52 1.27
C ASN A 242 -11.60 -23.18 1.30
N HIS A 243 -12.42 -22.92 2.33
CA HIS A 243 -13.08 -21.62 2.51
C HIS A 243 -12.28 -20.73 3.46
N PRO A 244 -12.10 -19.43 3.14
CA PRO A 244 -11.37 -18.50 3.99
C PRO A 244 -12.13 -18.30 5.31
N THR A 245 -11.44 -18.29 6.44
CA THR A 245 -12.03 -18.13 7.78
C THR A 245 -12.83 -16.83 7.92
N CYS A 246 -12.40 -15.75 7.26
CA CYS A 246 -13.20 -14.55 7.14
C CYS A 246 -13.32 -14.08 5.68
N PHE A 247 -14.53 -13.73 5.25
CA PHE A 247 -14.76 -13.25 3.89
C PHE A 247 -14.47 -11.76 3.74
N LEU A 248 -13.33 -11.43 3.12
CA LEU A 248 -13.01 -10.07 2.70
C LEU A 248 -14.08 -9.43 1.78
N SER A 249 -14.85 -10.22 1.04
CA SER A 249 -15.96 -9.76 0.20
C SER A 249 -17.12 -9.15 0.97
N LEU A 250 -17.13 -9.25 2.30
CA LEU A 250 -18.07 -8.54 3.18
C LEU A 250 -17.44 -7.29 3.80
N PHE A 251 -16.25 -6.87 3.36
CA PHE A 251 -15.72 -5.55 3.72
C PHE A 251 -16.55 -4.45 3.06
N ASN A 252 -16.42 -3.24 3.60
CA ASN A 252 -16.94 -2.03 2.99
C ASN A 252 -16.36 -1.87 1.56
N HIS A 253 -17.10 -2.23 0.51
CA HIS A 253 -16.59 -2.26 -0.87
C HIS A 253 -15.99 -0.93 -1.35
N LEU A 254 -16.46 0.20 -0.81
CA LEU A 254 -15.91 1.53 -1.13
C LEU A 254 -14.48 1.69 -0.61
N SER A 255 -14.14 1.03 0.49
CA SER A 255 -12.79 1.04 1.05
C SER A 255 -11.78 0.43 0.10
N VAL A 256 -12.11 -0.76 -0.41
CA VAL A 256 -11.25 -1.52 -1.30
C VAL A 256 -11.11 -0.80 -2.64
N GLN A 257 -12.16 -0.12 -3.12
CA GLN A 257 -12.05 0.67 -4.35
C GLN A 257 -11.01 1.78 -4.23
N VAL A 258 -11.01 2.52 -3.12
CA VAL A 258 -10.00 3.56 -2.86
C VAL A 258 -8.60 2.96 -2.86
N ASP A 259 -8.42 1.77 -2.27
CA ASP A 259 -7.14 1.07 -2.23
C ASP A 259 -6.70 0.56 -3.63
N CYS A 260 -7.63 0.03 -4.44
CA CYS A 260 -7.38 -0.33 -5.84
C CYS A 260 -6.89 0.88 -6.64
N ASP A 261 -7.64 1.99 -6.59
CA ASP A 261 -7.33 3.21 -7.33
C ASP A 261 -5.97 3.77 -6.89
N LEU A 262 -5.71 3.75 -5.59
CA LEU A 262 -4.42 4.15 -5.01
C LEU A 262 -3.27 3.31 -5.56
N SER A 263 -3.44 1.99 -5.67
CA SER A 263 -2.41 1.09 -6.23
C SER A 263 -2.06 1.46 -7.66
N CYS A 264 -3.06 1.76 -8.47
CA CYS A 264 -2.86 2.19 -9.85
C CYS A 264 -2.19 3.57 -9.95
N LEU A 265 -2.53 4.51 -9.06
CA LEU A 265 -1.88 5.82 -8.99
C LEU A 265 -0.41 5.68 -8.62
N ILE A 266 -0.09 4.85 -7.63
CA ILE A 266 1.29 4.57 -7.24
C ILE A 266 2.08 4.05 -8.44
N HIS A 267 1.53 3.06 -9.15
CA HIS A 267 2.19 2.50 -10.33
C HIS A 267 2.35 3.54 -11.45
N LEU A 268 1.38 4.43 -11.64
CA LEU A 268 1.50 5.55 -12.59
C LEU A 268 2.61 6.52 -12.19
N VAL A 269 2.74 6.84 -10.89
CA VAL A 269 3.81 7.70 -10.37
C VAL A 269 5.18 7.04 -10.55
N GLU A 270 5.31 5.76 -10.20
CA GLU A 270 6.54 4.97 -10.42
C GLU A 270 6.92 4.93 -11.90
N THR A 271 5.97 4.56 -12.77
CA THR A 271 6.18 4.52 -14.22
C THR A 271 6.60 5.89 -14.75
N THR A 272 5.93 6.95 -14.29
CA THR A 272 6.33 8.33 -14.63
C THR A 272 7.78 8.57 -14.25
N ARG A 273 8.19 8.26 -13.02
CA ARG A 273 9.57 8.44 -12.56
C ARG A 273 10.58 7.64 -13.39
N THR A 274 10.26 6.43 -13.82
CA THR A 274 11.16 5.67 -14.72
C THR A 274 11.37 6.37 -16.05
N TYR A 275 10.36 7.04 -16.61
CA TYR A 275 10.53 7.82 -17.84
C TYR A 275 11.48 9.00 -17.66
N LEU A 276 11.60 9.58 -16.46
CA LEU A 276 12.53 10.69 -16.22
C LEU A 276 13.97 10.31 -16.57
N GLN A 277 14.33 9.03 -16.37
CA GLN A 277 15.69 8.52 -16.60
C GLN A 277 15.96 8.18 -18.07
N HIS A 278 14.92 7.99 -18.89
CA HIS A 278 15.05 7.36 -20.21
C HIS A 278 14.37 8.12 -21.36
N ASP A 279 13.35 8.93 -21.08
CA ASP A 279 12.52 9.63 -22.07
C ASP A 279 11.82 10.86 -21.44
N VAL A 280 12.49 12.01 -21.47
CA VAL A 280 11.98 13.26 -20.87
C VAL A 280 10.65 13.73 -21.50
N PRO A 281 10.45 13.73 -22.83
CA PRO A 281 9.15 14.05 -23.42
C PRO A 281 8.01 13.13 -22.94
N ARG A 282 8.25 11.82 -22.84
CA ARG A 282 7.26 10.88 -22.30
C ARG A 282 7.03 11.09 -20.80
N TRP A 283 8.08 11.38 -20.04
CA TRP A 283 7.97 11.78 -18.64
C TRP A 283 7.07 13.00 -18.47
N GLN A 284 7.25 14.08 -19.25
CA GLN A 284 6.42 15.29 -19.14
C GLN A 284 4.93 14.99 -19.36
N ARG A 285 4.61 14.20 -20.39
CA ARG A 285 3.22 13.78 -20.68
C ARG A 285 2.66 12.94 -19.53
N SER A 286 3.41 11.95 -19.06
CA SER A 286 3.02 11.06 -17.96
C SER A 286 2.86 11.82 -16.64
N TRP A 287 3.73 12.78 -16.36
CA TRP A 287 3.71 13.62 -15.17
C TRP A 287 2.44 14.47 -15.07
N ARG A 288 2.01 15.11 -16.17
CA ARG A 288 0.74 15.85 -16.21
C ARG A 288 -0.45 14.93 -15.94
N ARG A 289 -0.46 13.75 -16.58
CA ARG A 289 -1.50 12.71 -16.36
C ARG A 289 -1.52 12.25 -14.91
N ALA A 290 -0.36 12.02 -14.30
CA ALA A 290 -0.24 11.63 -12.89
C ALA A 290 -0.79 12.71 -11.95
N CYS A 291 -0.43 13.98 -12.15
CA CYS A 291 -0.98 15.10 -11.34
C CYS A 291 -2.51 15.14 -11.41
N GLN A 292 -3.07 15.13 -12.63
CA GLN A 292 -4.53 15.16 -12.82
C GLN A 292 -5.21 13.92 -12.24
N ALA A 293 -4.57 12.75 -12.28
CA ALA A 293 -5.12 11.53 -11.70
C ALA A 293 -5.14 11.58 -10.16
N ILE A 294 -4.07 12.08 -9.53
CA ILE A 294 -3.98 12.27 -8.08
C ILE A 294 -5.05 13.24 -7.58
N ASP A 295 -5.23 14.38 -8.25
CA ASP A 295 -6.25 15.37 -7.87
C ASP A 295 -7.68 14.83 -8.05
N ARG A 296 -7.95 14.15 -9.17
CA ARG A 296 -9.25 13.50 -9.41
C ARG A 296 -9.56 12.43 -8.38
N TRP A 297 -8.56 11.64 -8.00
CA TRP A 297 -8.71 10.63 -6.97
C TRP A 297 -9.05 11.25 -5.61
N ARG A 298 -8.37 12.32 -5.20
CA ARG A 298 -8.69 13.03 -3.94
C ARG A 298 -10.14 13.51 -3.90
N VAL A 299 -10.64 14.07 -5.00
CA VAL A 299 -12.03 14.52 -5.10
C VAL A 299 -12.99 13.32 -5.05
N THR A 300 -12.67 12.26 -5.75
CA THR A 300 -13.50 11.05 -5.85
C THR A 300 -13.57 10.31 -4.53
N SER A 301 -12.43 10.11 -3.86
CA SER A 301 -12.35 9.43 -2.56
C SER A 301 -13.15 10.20 -1.49
N LYS A 302 -13.06 11.54 -1.49
CA LYS A 302 -13.88 12.40 -0.63
C LYS A 302 -15.38 12.25 -0.92
N LYS A 303 -15.79 12.18 -2.18
CA LYS A 303 -17.20 11.96 -2.58
C LYS A 303 -17.70 10.58 -2.14
N LEU A 304 -16.93 9.52 -2.40
CA LEU A 304 -17.28 8.15 -2.03
C LEU A 304 -17.50 8.03 -0.51
N ARG A 305 -16.70 8.73 0.29
CA ARG A 305 -16.81 8.74 1.76
C ARG A 305 -18.03 9.49 2.28
N LYS A 306 -18.33 10.65 1.70
CA LYS A 306 -19.58 11.36 2.00
C LYS A 306 -20.78 10.48 1.71
N ALA A 307 -20.75 9.74 0.60
CA ALA A 307 -21.81 8.78 0.28
C ALA A 307 -21.91 7.67 1.34
N THR A 308 -20.79 7.14 1.85
CA THR A 308 -20.79 6.10 2.90
C THR A 308 -21.39 6.61 4.21
N SER A 309 -20.99 7.80 4.65
CA SER A 309 -21.49 8.45 5.88
C SER A 309 -23.01 8.69 5.85
N CYS A 310 -23.56 9.09 4.69
CA CYS A 310 -25.00 9.31 4.54
C CYS A 310 -25.84 8.02 4.57
N HIS A 311 -25.27 6.87 4.16
CA HIS A 311 -26.02 5.61 4.15
C HIS A 311 -26.11 4.99 5.54
N SER A 312 -25.08 5.14 6.37
CA SER A 312 -25.05 4.65 7.75
C SER A 312 -26.04 5.34 8.70
N SER A 313 -26.44 6.59 8.43
CA SER A 313 -27.39 7.32 9.29
C SER A 313 -28.87 7.02 8.98
N SER A 314 -29.17 6.41 7.83
CA SER A 314 -30.55 6.16 7.38
C SER A 314 -31.11 4.78 7.82
N SER A 315 -30.25 3.82 8.20
CA SER A 315 -30.71 2.53 8.70
C SER A 315 -30.98 2.61 10.21
N ARG A 316 -32.27 2.59 10.59
CA ARG A 316 -32.78 2.57 11.99
C ARG A 316 -32.36 1.36 12.85
N GLY A 317 -31.35 0.59 12.45
CA GLY A 317 -30.78 -0.52 13.22
C GLY A 317 -29.43 -0.11 13.83
N ALA A 318 -29.37 -0.01 15.15
CA ALA A 318 -28.32 0.61 15.94
C ALA A 318 -26.95 -0.12 16.00
N ALA A 319 -26.53 -0.88 14.98
CA ALA A 319 -25.41 -1.82 15.16
C ALA A 319 -24.04 -1.44 14.54
N ALA A 320 -23.93 -0.57 13.53
CA ALA A 320 -22.62 -0.21 12.97
C ALA A 320 -22.65 1.03 12.07
N ALA A 321 -23.05 2.19 12.59
CA ALA A 321 -22.62 3.43 11.95
C ALA A 321 -21.14 3.62 12.28
N ASP A 322 -20.30 3.89 11.27
CA ASP A 322 -18.91 4.28 11.51
C ASP A 322 -18.93 5.42 12.54
N THR A 323 -18.21 5.24 13.65
CA THR A 323 -18.09 6.30 14.65
C THR A 323 -17.47 7.54 13.98
N PRO A 324 -17.83 8.78 14.39
CA PRO A 324 -17.21 9.99 13.86
C PRO A 324 -15.68 9.93 13.86
N GLU A 325 -15.10 9.22 14.84
CA GLU A 325 -13.66 8.95 14.94
C GLU A 325 -13.11 8.07 13.80
N GLN A 326 -13.82 7.00 13.39
CA GLN A 326 -13.39 6.13 12.28
C GLN A 326 -13.42 6.85 10.93
N LEU A 327 -14.45 7.66 10.68
CA LEU A 327 -14.54 8.50 9.49
C LEU A 327 -13.38 9.50 9.44
N SER A 328 -13.03 10.11 10.57
CA SER A 328 -11.88 11.03 10.67
C SER A 328 -10.55 10.33 10.42
N THR A 329 -10.34 9.13 10.98
CA THR A 329 -9.10 8.33 10.77
C THR A 329 -8.85 8.08 9.30
N ARG A 330 -9.90 7.67 8.60
CA ARG A 330 -9.83 7.31 7.20
C ARG A 330 -9.62 8.56 6.33
N GLU A 331 -10.27 9.67 6.65
CA GLU A 331 -10.02 11.00 6.05
C GLU A 331 -8.55 11.38 6.10
N MET A 332 -7.95 11.27 7.27
CA MET A 332 -6.52 11.55 7.45
C MET A 332 -5.63 10.66 6.58
N GLN A 333 -5.94 9.36 6.43
CA GLN A 333 -5.14 8.45 5.60
C GLN A 333 -5.13 8.86 4.12
N ASP A 334 -6.27 9.26 3.55
CA ASP A 334 -6.31 9.70 2.15
C ASP A 334 -5.51 10.97 1.93
N ILE A 335 -5.57 11.88 2.90
CA ILE A 335 -4.82 13.12 2.85
C ILE A 335 -3.31 12.82 2.92
N GLN A 336 -2.91 11.85 3.74
CA GLN A 336 -1.53 11.38 3.79
C GLN A 336 -1.08 10.72 2.48
N TYR A 337 -1.91 9.86 1.88
CA TYR A 337 -1.62 9.27 0.57
C TYR A 337 -1.48 10.35 -0.50
N TYR A 338 -2.37 11.34 -0.52
CA TYR A 338 -2.33 12.45 -1.45
C TYR A 338 -1.01 13.23 -1.35
N TYR A 339 -0.62 13.66 -0.14
CA TYR A 339 0.62 14.40 0.05
C TYR A 339 1.86 13.55 -0.19
N LEU A 340 1.85 12.28 0.21
CA LEU A 340 2.95 11.36 -0.10
C LEU A 340 3.16 11.24 -1.61
N LEU A 341 2.09 11.01 -2.37
CA LEU A 341 2.16 10.88 -3.83
C LEU A 341 2.61 12.18 -4.51
N LEU A 342 2.12 13.34 -4.06
CA LEU A 342 2.55 14.62 -4.61
C LEU A 342 4.03 14.89 -4.33
N ILE A 343 4.47 14.72 -3.08
CA ILE A 343 5.87 14.93 -2.71
C ILE A 343 6.74 13.98 -3.54
N TYR A 344 6.39 12.70 -3.62
CA TYR A 344 7.15 11.70 -4.35
C TYR A 344 7.14 11.90 -5.88
N LEU A 345 6.03 12.37 -6.46
CA LEU A 345 5.95 12.69 -7.90
C LEU A 345 6.77 13.94 -8.26
N HIS A 346 6.80 14.94 -7.38
CA HIS A 346 7.47 16.23 -7.62
C HIS A 346 8.92 16.28 -7.12
N HIS A 347 9.33 15.35 -6.26
CA HIS A 347 10.70 15.23 -5.80
C HIS A 347 11.55 14.49 -6.86
N LEU A 348 12.29 15.26 -7.65
CA LEU A 348 13.20 14.75 -8.67
C LEU A 348 14.56 14.51 -8.00
N ASP A 349 14.87 13.27 -7.61
CA ASP A 349 16.06 12.85 -6.84
C ASP A 349 17.41 13.19 -7.51
N GLY A 350 17.81 14.45 -7.63
CA GLY A 350 19.14 14.84 -8.17
C GLY A 350 19.49 14.38 -9.59
N VAL A 351 18.69 13.50 -10.23
CA VAL A 351 18.92 12.87 -11.53
C VAL A 351 19.01 13.93 -12.63
N VAL A 352 18.38 15.09 -12.41
CA VAL A 352 18.41 16.21 -13.36
C VAL A 352 19.58 17.17 -13.13
N VAL A 353 20.11 17.25 -11.91
CA VAL A 353 21.15 18.25 -11.55
C VAL A 353 22.48 17.93 -12.24
N ALA A 354 22.81 16.64 -12.42
CA ALA A 354 24.03 16.23 -13.11
C ALA A 354 24.09 16.65 -14.60
N ALA A 355 22.95 16.96 -15.22
CA ALA A 355 22.89 17.43 -16.60
C ALA A 355 22.89 18.98 -16.73
N GLN A 356 22.63 19.71 -15.64
CA GLN A 356 22.55 21.17 -15.65
C GLN A 356 23.92 21.86 -15.57
N ASP A 357 24.90 21.27 -14.87
CA ASP A 357 26.22 21.87 -14.70
C ASP A 357 27.05 21.94 -15.99
N THR A 358 26.57 21.36 -17.10
CA THR A 358 27.24 21.40 -18.42
C THR A 358 26.59 22.34 -19.44
N ALA A 359 25.41 22.92 -19.15
CA ALA A 359 24.68 23.73 -20.13
C ALA A 359 24.83 25.25 -19.86
N HIS A 360 25.49 25.95 -20.79
CA HIS A 360 25.67 27.39 -20.75
C HIS A 360 24.34 28.17 -20.73
N PRO A 361 24.26 29.32 -20.01
CA PRO A 361 23.05 30.10 -19.90
C PRO A 361 22.96 31.04 -21.09
N ASN A 362 22.36 30.61 -22.20
CA ASN A 362 21.85 31.54 -23.23
C ASN A 362 20.97 30.79 -24.23
N THR A 363 19.68 30.68 -23.92
CA THR A 363 18.57 30.84 -24.88
C THR A 363 17.21 30.75 -24.15
N SER A 364 16.39 31.78 -24.36
CA SER A 364 14.93 31.80 -24.15
C SER A 364 14.32 32.12 -25.53
N PRO A 365 13.10 31.65 -25.87
CA PRO A 365 11.89 32.23 -25.30
C PRO A 365 10.94 31.19 -24.69
N LEU A 366 10.58 31.45 -23.44
CA LEU A 366 9.75 30.64 -22.54
C LEU A 366 8.25 31.04 -22.56
N SER A 367 7.79 31.79 -23.56
CA SER A 367 6.47 32.46 -23.51
C SER A 367 5.32 31.71 -24.20
N THR A 368 5.56 30.62 -24.92
CA THR A 368 4.50 29.90 -25.67
C THR A 368 3.97 28.63 -24.99
N LEU A 369 4.57 28.20 -23.88
CA LEU A 369 4.19 26.95 -23.19
C LEU A 369 3.38 27.18 -21.90
N LEU A 370 3.23 28.44 -21.47
CA LEU A 370 2.44 28.82 -20.30
C LEU A 370 1.07 29.44 -20.66
N ASP A 371 0.86 29.79 -21.93
CA ASP A 371 -0.36 30.45 -22.45
C ASP A 371 -1.31 29.48 -23.19
N GLU A 372 -0.99 28.18 -23.31
CA GLU A 372 -2.01 27.21 -23.72
C GLU A 372 -2.94 26.95 -22.52
N ASP A 373 -4.12 27.57 -22.58
CA ASP A 373 -5.22 27.46 -21.62
C ASP A 373 -5.35 26.06 -21.02
N TRP A 374 -5.12 25.98 -19.71
CA TRP A 374 -5.32 24.79 -18.88
C TRP A 374 -6.77 24.26 -18.91
N ASP A 375 -7.71 25.05 -19.43
CA ASP A 375 -9.14 24.75 -19.50
C ASP A 375 -9.57 24.07 -20.82
N GLY A 376 -8.68 23.99 -21.83
CA GLY A 376 -9.05 23.58 -23.20
C GLY A 376 -9.15 22.07 -23.49
N LEU A 377 -8.81 21.19 -22.53
CA LEU A 377 -8.83 19.73 -22.70
C LEU A 377 -9.96 19.01 -21.94
N ASP A 378 -10.96 19.77 -21.46
CA ASP A 378 -12.01 19.26 -20.57
C ASP A 378 -13.20 18.57 -21.31
N GLU A 379 -13.26 18.61 -22.64
CA GLU A 379 -14.48 18.17 -23.38
C GLU A 379 -14.39 16.86 -24.16
N GLY A 380 -13.25 16.16 -24.18
CA GLY A 380 -13.11 14.88 -24.91
C GLY A 380 -13.00 13.61 -24.06
N TYR A 381 -12.72 13.75 -22.76
CA TYR A 381 -12.28 12.64 -21.90
C TYR A 381 -13.18 12.43 -20.68
N ASN A 382 -14.46 12.78 -20.82
CA ASN A 382 -15.47 12.61 -19.80
C ASN A 382 -16.14 11.22 -19.91
N GLY A 383 -15.81 10.33 -18.98
CA GLY A 383 -16.73 9.25 -18.58
C GLY A 383 -16.19 7.82 -18.53
N ALA A 384 -15.04 7.50 -19.15
CA ALA A 384 -14.60 6.10 -19.27
C ALA A 384 -13.54 5.63 -18.24
N ILE A 385 -12.84 6.55 -17.54
CA ILE A 385 -11.73 6.18 -16.64
C ILE A 385 -12.22 5.60 -15.29
N PHE A 386 -13.44 5.93 -14.84
CA PHE A 386 -13.90 5.58 -13.49
C PHE A 386 -15.23 4.80 -13.43
N ASN A 387 -15.86 4.53 -14.58
CA ASN A 387 -17.10 3.74 -14.64
C ASN A 387 -16.85 2.44 -15.43
N ASN A 388 -16.46 1.38 -14.70
CA ASN A 388 -16.45 -0.03 -15.11
C ASN A 388 -15.33 -0.57 -16.02
N ASN A 389 -14.22 0.13 -16.26
CA ASN A 389 -13.02 -0.48 -16.88
C ASN A 389 -11.75 -0.12 -16.07
N PRO A 390 -10.79 -1.06 -15.92
CA PRO A 390 -9.51 -0.78 -15.27
C PRO A 390 -8.77 0.33 -16.01
N ILE A 391 -7.84 0.99 -15.31
CA ILE A 391 -6.82 1.84 -15.92
C ILE A 391 -6.02 0.96 -16.90
N THR A 392 -6.46 0.87 -18.15
CA THR A 392 -5.61 0.39 -19.22
C THR A 392 -4.64 1.52 -19.51
N ILE A 393 -3.40 1.32 -19.08
CA ILE A 393 -2.24 2.06 -19.57
C ILE A 393 -2.10 1.65 -21.04
N ILE A 394 -2.87 2.30 -21.92
CA ILE A 394 -2.69 2.17 -23.36
C ILE A 394 -1.63 3.21 -23.72
N ASP A 395 -0.46 2.71 -24.13
CA ASP A 395 0.47 3.52 -24.91
C ASP A 395 -0.20 3.79 -26.26
N ASP A 396 -0.82 4.96 -26.37
CA ASP A 396 -1.28 5.49 -27.66
C ASP A 396 -0.04 5.87 -28.50
N ASP A 397 0.58 4.89 -29.16
CA ASP A 397 1.51 5.16 -30.26
C ASP A 397 1.41 4.19 -31.45
N ASP A 398 0.47 3.24 -31.47
CA ASP A 398 0.17 2.45 -32.67
C ASP A 398 -1.26 2.71 -33.13
N GLY A 399 -1.41 3.72 -34.00
CA GLY A 399 -2.67 3.95 -34.69
C GLY A 399 -3.00 2.79 -35.62
N LEU A 400 -4.10 2.07 -35.33
CA LEU A 400 -4.98 1.39 -36.30
C LEU A 400 -6.32 1.07 -35.60
N GLY A 401 -7.43 1.49 -36.23
CA GLY A 401 -8.79 1.50 -35.68
C GLY A 401 -9.48 0.13 -35.46
N PRO A 402 -10.77 0.14 -35.09
CA PRO A 402 -11.44 -1.00 -34.44
C PRO A 402 -12.04 -1.99 -35.44
N GLY A 403 -11.95 -3.29 -35.12
CA GLY A 403 -12.57 -4.37 -35.90
C GLY A 403 -12.84 -5.62 -35.06
N LEU A 404 -14.13 -5.99 -34.98
CA LEU A 404 -14.68 -7.17 -34.31
C LEU A 404 -14.13 -8.51 -34.85
N THR A 405 -13.87 -9.43 -33.91
CA THR A 405 -13.91 -10.92 -33.96
C THR A 405 -13.89 -11.64 -35.32
N ARG A 406 -12.84 -12.46 -35.53
CA ARG A 406 -12.97 -13.81 -36.11
C ARG A 406 -11.79 -14.71 -35.71
N ALA A 407 -12.12 -15.90 -35.21
CA ALA A 407 -11.20 -16.99 -34.87
C ALA A 407 -10.61 -17.66 -36.13
N ILE A 408 -9.39 -18.22 -35.99
CA ILE A 408 -8.87 -19.48 -36.61
C ILE A 408 -7.40 -19.71 -36.11
N PRO A 409 -6.88 -20.95 -36.07
CA PRO A 409 -6.19 -21.50 -34.89
C PRO A 409 -4.67 -21.80 -35.01
N ASN A 410 -4.09 -22.10 -33.84
CA ASN A 410 -2.89 -22.90 -33.53
C ASN A 410 -1.68 -22.90 -34.48
N ARG A 411 -0.54 -22.44 -33.96
CA ARG A 411 0.74 -23.14 -34.15
C ARG A 411 1.68 -22.93 -32.96
N LEU A 412 1.98 -24.03 -32.28
CA LEU A 412 3.11 -24.18 -31.37
C LEU A 412 4.42 -24.26 -32.16
N ASP A 413 5.51 -24.03 -31.41
CA ASP A 413 6.92 -24.29 -31.70
C ASP A 413 7.67 -23.25 -32.54
N THR A 414 8.54 -22.47 -31.90
CA THR A 414 9.97 -22.83 -31.80
C THR A 414 10.75 -21.80 -30.98
N ALA A 415 11.53 -22.31 -30.03
CA ALA A 415 12.68 -21.62 -29.45
C ALA A 415 13.72 -21.33 -30.55
N TYR A 416 14.44 -20.20 -30.46
CA TYR A 416 15.86 -20.05 -30.86
C TYR A 416 16.37 -18.63 -30.49
N PRO A 417 17.70 -18.38 -30.48
CA PRO A 417 18.37 -17.63 -29.42
C PRO A 417 18.85 -16.26 -29.88
N ARG A 418 19.33 -15.49 -28.90
CA ARG A 418 20.21 -14.34 -29.12
C ARG A 418 21.47 -14.75 -29.90
N THR A 419 21.66 -14.16 -31.07
CA THR A 419 22.99 -13.92 -31.67
C THR A 419 23.00 -12.50 -32.22
N GLY A 420 23.98 -11.70 -31.80
CA GLY A 420 24.08 -10.29 -32.13
C GLY A 420 24.66 -9.99 -33.51
N SER A 421 24.45 -8.75 -33.95
CA SER A 421 25.42 -7.96 -34.72
C SER A 421 25.01 -6.49 -34.75
N PRO A 422 25.96 -5.57 -35.04
CA PRO A 422 26.04 -4.28 -34.37
C PRO A 422 25.63 -3.08 -35.24
N ALA A 423 25.44 -1.95 -34.55
CA ALA A 423 25.67 -0.58 -34.99
C ALA A 423 25.02 -0.08 -36.30
N SER A 424 23.98 0.73 -36.12
CA SER A 424 23.79 1.96 -36.89
C SER A 424 23.55 3.08 -35.88
N ASP A 425 24.64 3.64 -35.36
CA ASP A 425 24.67 4.91 -34.64
C ASP A 425 24.10 6.02 -35.55
N LYS A 426 22.86 6.40 -35.29
CA LYS A 426 22.36 7.75 -35.57
C LYS A 426 22.07 8.40 -34.22
N ASN A 427 23.15 8.82 -33.56
CA ASN A 427 23.13 9.79 -32.48
C ASN A 427 22.46 11.09 -32.96
N ARG A 428 21.14 11.17 -32.79
CA ARG A 428 20.49 12.44 -32.46
C ARG A 428 20.59 12.57 -30.94
N GLY A 429 21.59 13.31 -30.47
CA GLY A 429 21.61 13.86 -29.12
C GLY A 429 20.50 14.89 -28.98
N GLY A 430 19.25 14.40 -28.86
CA GLY A 430 18.14 15.22 -28.41
C GLY A 430 18.40 15.60 -26.97
N GLU A 431 18.28 16.88 -26.65
CA GLU A 431 18.44 17.42 -25.30
C GLU A 431 17.65 16.58 -24.28
N THR A 432 18.36 15.79 -23.47
CA THR A 432 17.80 14.98 -22.37
C THR A 432 17.59 15.81 -21.11
N THR A 433 17.65 17.14 -21.21
CA THR A 433 17.55 18.04 -20.07
C THR A 433 16.10 18.44 -19.85
N VAL A 434 15.61 18.25 -18.62
CA VAL A 434 14.31 18.79 -18.22
C VAL A 434 14.35 20.32 -18.27
N PRO A 435 13.37 20.98 -18.92
CA PRO A 435 13.31 22.44 -18.95
C PRO A 435 13.30 23.04 -17.54
N SER A 436 14.12 24.08 -17.31
CA SER A 436 14.25 24.74 -16.00
C SER A 436 12.94 25.29 -15.43
N ALA A 437 11.97 25.62 -16.29
CA ALA A 437 10.63 26.02 -15.88
C ALA A 437 9.84 24.88 -15.24
N ILE A 438 9.97 23.66 -15.76
CA ILE A 438 9.27 22.48 -15.23
C ILE A 438 9.89 22.07 -13.89
N LEU A 439 11.22 22.17 -13.76
CA LEU A 439 11.89 21.95 -12.47
C LEU A 439 11.40 22.92 -11.40
N ARG A 440 11.35 24.22 -11.72
CA ARG A 440 10.78 25.23 -10.80
C ARG A 440 9.33 24.93 -10.43
N LEU A 441 8.52 24.47 -11.38
CA LEU A 441 7.14 24.08 -11.11
C LEU A 441 7.06 22.84 -10.20
N CYS A 442 7.93 21.86 -10.38
CA CYS A 442 8.00 20.69 -9.49
C CYS A 442 8.44 21.11 -8.09
N ASP A 443 9.45 21.97 -7.96
CA ASP A 443 9.91 22.51 -6.69
C ASP A 443 8.80 23.26 -5.95
N GLN A 444 8.09 24.14 -6.67
CA GLN A 444 6.95 24.88 -6.15
C GLN A 444 5.85 23.94 -5.65
N ARG A 445 5.41 22.97 -6.47
CA ARG A 445 4.34 22.03 -6.09
C ARG A 445 4.74 21.13 -4.93
N CYS A 446 5.99 20.69 -4.88
CA CYS A 446 6.53 19.91 -3.78
C CYS A 446 6.48 20.72 -2.47
N TRP A 447 6.90 21.99 -2.53
CA TRP A 447 6.85 22.88 -1.37
C TRP A 447 5.42 23.21 -0.92
N GLU A 448 4.51 23.51 -1.86
CA GLU A 448 3.09 23.73 -1.57
C GLU A 448 2.46 22.52 -0.88
N ALA A 449 2.75 21.30 -1.34
CA ALA A 449 2.29 20.07 -0.70
C ALA A 449 2.80 19.92 0.75
N VAL A 450 4.05 20.32 1.02
CA VAL A 450 4.64 20.32 2.37
C VAL A 450 3.96 21.34 3.28
N LEU A 451 3.69 22.55 2.79
CA LEU A 451 2.98 23.59 3.55
C LEU A 451 1.54 23.19 3.88
N ASP A 452 0.85 22.64 2.90
CA ASP A 452 -0.50 22.12 3.03
C ASP A 452 -0.56 20.97 4.06
N LEU A 453 0.41 20.04 4.01
CA LEU A 453 0.56 18.98 4.99
C LEU A 453 0.75 19.57 6.39
N ARG A 454 1.66 20.54 6.57
CA ARG A 454 1.88 21.20 7.85
C ARG A 454 0.60 21.80 8.41
N GLN A 455 -0.12 22.57 7.60
CA GLN A 455 -1.38 23.20 8.00
C GLN A 455 -2.42 22.13 8.41
N HIS A 456 -2.46 21.03 7.67
CA HIS A 456 -3.34 19.92 7.97
C HIS A 456 -2.97 19.24 9.31
N LEU A 457 -1.69 19.06 9.60
CA LEU A 457 -1.23 18.50 10.87
C LEU A 457 -1.50 19.44 12.05
N ALA A 458 -1.30 20.74 11.88
CA ALA A 458 -1.63 21.74 12.90
C ALA A 458 -3.12 21.68 13.27
N ASN A 459 -3.99 21.50 12.28
CA ASN A 459 -5.44 21.40 12.50
C ASN A 459 -5.91 20.06 13.08
N ASN A 460 -5.06 19.03 13.07
CA ASN A 460 -5.42 17.66 13.44
C ASN A 460 -4.43 17.02 14.44
N ILE A 461 -3.65 17.84 15.16
CA ILE A 461 -2.58 17.35 16.02
C ILE A 461 -3.10 16.47 17.18
N ASP A 462 -4.31 16.74 17.64
CA ASP A 462 -4.95 15.95 18.70
C ASP A 462 -5.42 14.56 18.22
N ASN A 463 -5.46 14.35 16.90
CA ASN A 463 -5.92 13.13 16.24
C ASN A 463 -4.76 12.27 15.72
N LEU A 464 -3.50 12.61 16.01
CA LEU A 464 -2.33 11.92 15.48
C LEU A 464 -2.26 10.42 15.86
N TRP A 465 -2.88 10.04 16.98
CA TRP A 465 -2.98 8.65 17.43
C TRP A 465 -3.90 7.79 16.56
N MET A 466 -4.68 8.40 15.66
CA MET A 466 -5.51 7.71 14.67
C MET A 466 -4.75 7.35 13.40
N LEU A 467 -3.53 7.85 13.22
CA LEU A 467 -2.84 7.76 11.94
C LEU A 467 -2.27 6.36 11.69
N ASN A 468 -2.28 5.95 10.42
CA ASN A 468 -1.50 4.80 9.97
C ASN A 468 -0.02 5.17 10.13
N THR A 469 0.60 4.72 11.22
CA THR A 469 1.89 5.22 11.71
C THR A 469 2.95 5.18 10.61
N SER A 470 2.96 4.15 9.78
CA SER A 470 3.95 3.96 8.72
C SER A 470 3.78 4.90 7.55
N LEU A 471 2.55 5.07 7.07
CA LEU A 471 2.23 6.02 6.01
C LEU A 471 2.57 7.43 6.48
N PHE A 472 2.15 7.75 7.70
CA PHE A 472 2.43 9.03 8.30
C PHE A 472 3.94 9.29 8.45
N ILE A 473 4.69 8.32 8.95
CA ILE A 473 6.15 8.38 9.03
C ILE A 473 6.77 8.58 7.65
N GLY A 474 6.31 7.85 6.63
CA GLY A 474 6.78 8.01 5.25
C GLY A 474 6.53 9.42 4.70
N THR A 475 5.32 9.96 4.90
CA THR A 475 4.98 11.33 4.50
C THR A 475 5.81 12.37 5.27
N LEU A 476 6.01 12.18 6.58
CA LEU A 476 6.84 13.07 7.40
C LEU A 476 8.31 13.03 7.00
N ASN A 477 8.86 11.86 6.68
CA ASN A 477 10.22 11.74 6.14
C ASN A 477 10.37 12.52 4.85
N ALA A 478 9.46 12.29 3.89
CA ALA A 478 9.49 12.96 2.60
C ALA A 478 9.40 14.49 2.76
N ALA A 479 8.50 14.98 3.63
CA ALA A 479 8.40 16.40 3.96
C ALA A 479 9.66 16.94 4.65
N GLY A 480 10.23 16.19 5.59
CA GLY A 480 11.46 16.56 6.30
C GLY A 480 12.65 16.71 5.35
N VAL A 481 12.79 15.80 4.39
CA VAL A 481 13.80 15.88 3.33
C VAL A 481 13.62 17.13 2.47
N VAL A 482 12.39 17.45 2.07
CA VAL A 482 12.09 18.69 1.32
C VAL A 482 12.44 19.94 2.14
N CYS A 483 12.13 19.97 3.44
CA CYS A 483 12.54 21.06 4.33
C CYS A 483 14.06 21.22 4.37
N ILE A 484 14.80 20.11 4.51
CA ILE A 484 16.26 20.11 4.52
C ILE A 484 16.83 20.63 3.18
N GLU A 485 16.25 20.25 2.04
CA GLU A 485 16.66 20.79 0.74
C GLU A 485 16.45 22.30 0.62
N VAL A 486 15.35 22.83 1.16
CA VAL A 486 15.09 24.28 1.21
C VAL A 486 16.10 24.97 2.13
N LEU A 487 16.39 24.40 3.31
CA LEU A 487 17.37 24.94 4.26
C LEU A 487 18.77 25.07 3.66
N HIS A 488 19.19 24.07 2.89
CA HIS A 488 20.50 24.06 2.23
C HIS A 488 20.49 24.76 0.85
N GLY A 489 19.40 25.44 0.48
CA GLY A 489 19.30 26.20 -0.77
C GLY A 489 19.30 25.34 -2.04
N ARG A 490 19.03 24.03 -1.92
CA ARG A 490 18.99 23.08 -3.05
C ARG A 490 17.64 23.02 -3.76
N ARG A 491 16.58 23.43 -3.08
CA ARG A 491 15.24 23.54 -3.64
C ARG A 491 14.76 24.98 -3.54
N HIS A 492 14.11 25.48 -4.59
CA HIS A 492 13.58 26.83 -4.59
C HIS A 492 12.24 26.89 -3.83
N ALA A 493 12.27 27.55 -2.66
CA ALA A 493 11.05 28.09 -2.08
C ALA A 493 10.62 29.33 -2.89
N PRO A 494 9.31 29.55 -3.14
CA PRO A 494 8.82 30.72 -3.89
C PRO A 494 9.31 32.06 -3.32
N ASP A 495 9.45 32.13 -1.99
CA ASP A 495 10.05 33.24 -1.27
C ASP A 495 11.11 32.68 -0.28
N PRO A 496 12.41 32.86 -0.55
CA PRO A 496 13.48 32.38 0.33
C PRO A 496 13.45 33.01 1.72
N THR A 497 12.97 34.26 1.84
CA THR A 497 13.00 35.01 3.11
C THR A 497 12.03 34.44 4.13
N THR A 498 10.91 33.89 3.67
CA THR A 498 9.92 33.19 4.50
C THR A 498 10.09 31.68 4.46
N GLY A 499 10.54 31.12 3.34
CA GLY A 499 10.68 29.69 3.12
C GLY A 499 11.72 29.02 4.03
N ILE A 500 12.91 29.61 4.20
CA ILE A 500 13.98 29.02 5.02
C ILE A 500 13.57 28.95 6.51
N PRO A 501 13.09 30.04 7.16
CA PRO A 501 12.63 29.96 8.55
C PRO A 501 11.47 28.97 8.74
N LEU A 502 10.57 28.89 7.76
CA LEU A 502 9.42 27.99 7.79
C LEU A 502 9.84 26.53 7.66
N ALA A 503 10.82 26.23 6.80
CA ALA A 503 11.40 24.91 6.65
C ALA A 503 12.09 24.45 7.94
N ALA A 504 12.87 25.32 8.60
CA ALA A 504 13.50 25.01 9.89
C ALA A 504 12.45 24.68 10.95
N THR A 505 11.45 25.56 11.09
CA THR A 505 10.37 25.40 12.07
C THR A 505 9.61 24.10 11.84
N PHE A 506 9.25 23.80 10.58
CA PHE A 506 8.50 22.59 10.28
C PHE A 506 9.35 21.32 10.47
N LEU A 507 10.64 21.36 10.14
CA LEU A 507 11.54 20.24 10.40
C LEU A 507 11.61 19.90 11.90
N ASP A 508 11.71 20.91 12.77
CA ASP A 508 11.69 20.71 14.22
C ASP A 508 10.33 20.16 14.70
N GLU A 509 9.22 20.64 14.13
CA GLU A 509 7.88 20.07 14.37
C GLU A 509 7.82 18.59 13.96
N ILE A 510 8.37 18.22 12.80
CA ILE A 510 8.44 16.83 12.31
C ILE A 510 9.26 15.95 13.27
N LEU A 511 10.46 16.39 13.67
CA LEU A 511 11.30 15.65 14.60
C LEU A 511 10.59 15.45 15.95
N GLY A 512 9.95 16.50 16.48
CA GLY A 512 9.14 16.43 17.69
C GLY A 512 7.90 15.54 17.57
N LEU A 513 7.28 15.46 16.39
CA LEU A 513 6.18 14.52 16.10
C LEU A 513 6.68 13.08 16.07
N LEU A 514 7.75 12.79 15.34
CA LEU A 514 8.33 11.45 15.24
C LEU A 514 8.77 10.92 16.62
N ALA A 515 9.37 11.78 17.45
CA ALA A 515 9.77 11.44 18.81
C ALA A 515 8.56 11.10 19.71
N ARG A 516 7.43 11.80 19.54
CA ARG A 516 6.19 11.55 20.30
C ARG A 516 5.45 10.29 19.88
N LEU A 517 5.41 9.99 18.58
CA LEU A 517 4.63 8.88 18.04
C LEU A 517 5.15 7.52 18.53
N SER A 518 6.46 7.39 18.75
CA SER A 518 7.01 6.13 19.25
C SER A 518 8.43 6.32 19.82
N PRO A 519 8.56 6.83 21.07
CA PRO A 519 9.85 7.20 21.66
C PRO A 519 10.81 6.02 21.85
N SER A 520 10.30 4.78 21.82
CA SER A 520 11.10 3.56 21.94
C SER A 520 11.16 2.74 20.66
N ASN A 521 10.63 3.23 19.53
CA ASN A 521 10.66 2.50 18.28
C ASN A 521 12.03 2.69 17.59
N PRO A 522 12.83 1.62 17.43
CA PRO A 522 14.16 1.74 16.84
C PRO A 522 14.13 2.24 15.39
N GLY A 523 13.06 1.96 14.64
CA GLY A 523 12.88 2.49 13.28
C GLY A 523 12.70 4.01 13.28
N ASN A 524 11.83 4.52 14.16
CA ASN A 524 11.61 5.97 14.29
C ASN A 524 12.86 6.68 14.81
N LEU A 525 13.57 6.09 15.77
CA LEU A 525 14.81 6.68 16.30
C LEU A 525 15.91 6.76 15.24
N ARG A 526 16.05 5.74 14.38
CA ARG A 526 16.96 5.78 13.23
C ARG A 526 16.56 6.86 12.23
N LEU A 527 15.27 7.01 11.97
CA LEU A 527 14.76 8.04 11.08
C LEU A 527 15.04 9.45 11.61
N ILE A 528 14.78 9.70 12.89
CA ILE A 528 15.08 10.97 13.56
C ILE A 528 16.58 11.27 13.44
N ALA A 529 17.44 10.31 13.80
CA ALA A 529 18.89 10.48 13.69
C ALA A 529 19.35 10.74 12.24
N SER A 530 18.70 10.11 11.25
CA SER A 530 18.96 10.36 9.83
C SER A 530 18.62 11.79 9.44
N LEU A 531 17.41 12.27 9.79
CA LEU A 531 16.99 13.65 9.49
C LEU A 531 17.84 14.69 10.22
N GLU A 532 18.21 14.45 11.49
CA GLU A 532 19.13 15.32 12.23
C GLU A 532 20.52 15.36 11.57
N SER A 533 21.07 14.20 11.19
CA SER A 533 22.34 14.12 10.47
C SER A 533 22.30 14.88 9.14
N LEU A 534 21.20 14.78 8.39
CA LEU A 534 20.99 15.48 7.12
C LEU A 534 20.78 16.99 7.30
N ARG A 535 20.14 17.41 8.40
CA ARG A 535 20.02 18.82 8.78
C ARG A 535 21.39 19.44 9.06
N ASP A 536 22.19 18.73 9.86
CA ASP A 536 23.44 19.28 10.40
C ASP A 536 24.61 19.14 9.40
N THR A 537 24.50 18.24 8.43
CA THR A 537 25.56 17.98 7.43
C THR A 537 25.11 18.45 6.05
N PRO A 538 25.56 19.62 5.55
CA PRO A 538 25.32 20.01 4.16
C PRO A 538 26.03 18.97 3.26
N PRO A 539 25.32 18.29 2.34
CA PRO A 539 25.93 17.23 1.58
C PRO A 539 26.94 17.85 0.63
N THR A 540 28.13 17.31 0.63
CA THR A 540 29.17 17.67 -0.35
C THR A 540 28.93 17.00 -1.70
N ILE A 541 27.95 16.08 -1.78
CA ILE A 541 27.67 15.26 -2.97
C ILE A 541 26.23 15.53 -3.48
N PRO A 542 26.04 15.77 -4.79
CA PRO A 542 24.72 15.76 -5.43
C PRO A 542 24.04 14.38 -5.29
N GLY A 543 22.76 14.34 -4.91
CA GLY A 543 21.98 13.09 -4.81
C GLY A 543 21.87 12.44 -3.42
N TYR A 544 22.32 13.11 -2.35
CA TYR A 544 22.34 12.54 -0.99
C TYR A 544 20.97 12.55 -0.26
N TYR A 545 19.95 13.19 -0.82
CA TYR A 545 18.64 13.34 -0.19
C TYR A 545 17.62 12.44 -0.88
N SER A 546 17.35 11.28 -0.28
CA SER A 546 16.23 10.45 -0.69
C SER A 546 15.00 10.78 0.16
N VAL A 547 13.87 11.04 -0.48
CA VAL A 547 12.56 11.16 0.19
C VAL A 547 12.03 9.83 0.72
N THR A 548 12.71 8.72 0.37
CA THR A 548 12.33 7.37 0.78
C THR A 548 13.10 6.91 2.02
N LEU A 549 12.59 5.85 2.64
CA LEU A 549 13.20 5.19 3.80
C LEU A 549 14.19 4.08 3.40
N GLU A 550 14.85 4.21 2.24
CA GLU A 550 15.77 3.18 1.71
C GLU A 550 16.86 2.80 2.73
N HIS A 551 17.36 3.77 3.48
CA HIS A 551 18.36 3.58 4.54
C HIS A 551 17.90 2.74 5.75
N LEU A 552 16.61 2.38 5.82
CA LEU A 552 16.04 1.57 6.91
C LEU A 552 15.88 0.09 6.54
N LEU A 553 16.06 -0.28 5.27
CA LEU A 553 16.12 -1.67 4.80
C LEU A 553 17.53 -2.24 4.92
#